data_AF-A0A2D8NSP1-F1
#
_entry.id   AF-A0A2D8NSP1-F1
#
_cell.length_a   1.000
_cell.length_b   1.000
_cell.length_c   1.000
_cell.angle_alpha   90.00
_cell.angle_beta   90.00
_cell.angle_gamma   90.00
#
_symmetry.space_group_name_H-M   'P 1'
#
loop_
_entity.id
_entity.type
_entity.pdbx_description
1 polymer ?
#
loop_
_entity_poly.entity_id
_entity_poly.type
_entity_poly.pdbx_seq_one_letter_code
_entity_poly.pdbx_strand_id
1 'polypeptide(L)'
;MFWLLKGLLKALLASLSLLAVSIVVINLWILQKTHARIEHEVPLCAVQPVGLVFGTAQWLRQGGSNPYYQARVETSAELLRLHRVQHLLLSGDNRTRYYNEPISMWRSLRHRNVDDANMTLDYAGFSTFDSVVRAKEVFGADRLMLISQDWHLPRALFIADALGIESTGCAVPDDGIKGEWRLRLREWLARAATFGDLYLWGREPYFLGPFEPIRLSS
;
A
#
# COMPACT_ATOMS: atom_id res chain seq x y z
N MET A 1 -21.21 10.13 45.37
CA MET A 1 -20.68 10.84 44.18
C MET A 1 -19.18 10.57 43.95
N PHE A 2 -18.29 10.89 44.90
CA PHE A 2 -16.82 10.83 44.71
C PHE A 2 -16.24 9.42 44.44
N TRP A 3 -16.78 8.37 45.08
CA TRP A 3 -16.36 6.98 44.87
C TRP A 3 -16.77 6.42 43.50
N LEU A 4 -17.95 6.80 43.02
CA LEU A 4 -18.44 6.43 41.68
C LEU A 4 -17.58 7.07 40.59
N LEU A 5 -17.24 8.36 40.73
CA LEU A 5 -16.30 9.04 39.82
C LEU A 5 -14.91 8.39 39.80
N LYS A 6 -14.37 8.00 40.96
CA LYS A 6 -13.08 7.27 41.04
C LYS A 6 -13.15 5.90 40.37
N GLY A 7 -14.25 5.17 40.52
CA GLY A 7 -14.47 3.88 39.86
C GLY A 7 -14.53 4.02 38.33
N LEU A 8 -15.30 5.00 37.85
CA LEU A 8 -15.41 5.32 36.42
C LEU A 8 -14.05 5.72 35.82
N LEU A 9 -13.28 6.56 36.51
CA LEU A 9 -11.95 6.96 36.05
C LEU A 9 -10.99 5.77 35.94
N LYS A 10 -10.99 4.86 36.93
CA LYS A 10 -10.17 3.65 36.88
C LYS A 10 -10.56 2.72 35.73
N ALA A 11 -11.86 2.54 35.50
CA ALA A 11 -12.35 1.73 34.38
C ALA A 11 -11.98 2.34 33.02
N LEU A 12 -12.11 3.66 32.88
CA LEU A 12 -11.69 4.38 31.68
C LEU A 12 -10.19 4.21 31.42
N LEU A 13 -9.35 4.41 32.44
CA LEU A 13 -7.91 4.23 32.33
C LEU A 13 -7.54 2.79 31.94
N ALA A 14 -8.16 1.80 32.58
CA ALA A 14 -7.94 0.39 32.25
C ALA A 14 -8.34 0.07 30.80
N SER A 15 -9.48 0.60 30.33
CA SER A 15 -9.93 0.44 28.95
C SER A 15 -8.96 1.08 27.94
N LEU A 16 -8.50 2.31 28.21
CA LEU A 16 -7.50 2.98 27.38
C LEU A 16 -6.17 2.23 27.35
N SER A 17 -5.72 1.69 28.48
CA SER A 17 -4.52 0.86 28.55
C SER A 17 -4.67 -0.42 27.75
N LEU A 18 -5.81 -1.12 27.86
CA LEU A 18 -6.09 -2.32 27.08
C LEU A 18 -6.11 -2.04 25.57
N LEU A 19 -6.74 -0.94 25.17
CA LEU A 19 -6.76 -0.49 23.78
C LEU A 19 -5.33 -0.22 23.26
N ALA A 20 -4.53 0.52 24.04
CA ALA A 20 -3.14 0.82 23.67
C ALA A 20 -2.31 -0.46 23.50
N VAL A 21 -2.42 -1.41 24.43
CA VAL A 21 -1.74 -2.71 24.33
C VAL A 21 -2.21 -3.48 23.10
N SER A 22 -3.52 -3.48 22.82
CA SER A 22 -4.08 -4.16 21.65
C SER A 22 -3.51 -3.61 20.35
N ILE A 23 -3.40 -2.28 20.21
CA ILE A 23 -2.80 -1.64 19.02
C ILE A 23 -1.34 -2.06 18.84
N VAL A 24 -0.55 -2.13 19.93
CA VAL A 24 0.84 -2.59 19.89
C VAL A 24 0.92 -4.05 19.45
N VAL A 25 0.12 -4.93 20.06
CA VAL A 25 0.10 -6.37 19.75
C VAL A 25 -0.28 -6.63 18.30
N ILE A 26 -1.33 -5.96 17.80
CA ILE A 26 -1.76 -6.09 16.39
C ILE A 26 -0.64 -5.65 15.45
N ASN A 27 0.03 -4.53 15.73
CA ASN A 27 1.13 -4.06 14.91
C ASN A 27 2.31 -5.05 14.87
N LEU A 28 2.72 -5.57 16.04
CA LEU A 28 3.80 -6.56 16.12
C LEU A 28 3.44 -7.85 15.38
N TRP A 29 2.18 -8.29 15.51
CA TRP A 29 1.70 -9.48 14.81
C TRP A 29 1.72 -9.31 13.28
N ILE A 30 1.22 -8.18 12.77
CA ILE A 30 1.26 -7.86 11.33
C ILE A 30 2.71 -7.84 10.85
N LEU A 31 3.61 -7.12 11.53
CA LEU A 31 5.02 -7.04 11.15
C LEU A 31 5.67 -8.43 11.11
N GLN A 32 5.45 -9.25 12.15
CA GLN A 32 5.99 -10.60 12.23
C GLN A 32 5.50 -11.49 11.08
N LYS A 33 4.23 -11.34 10.68
CA LYS A 33 3.61 -12.12 9.59
C LYS A 33 4.11 -11.74 8.20
N THR A 34 4.52 -10.49 8.00
CA THR A 34 4.84 -9.97 6.67
C THR A 34 6.33 -9.80 6.41
N HIS A 35 7.15 -9.65 7.45
CA HIS A 35 8.58 -9.30 7.32
C HIS A 35 9.36 -10.23 6.37
N ALA A 36 9.14 -11.55 6.47
CA ALA A 36 9.86 -12.53 5.65
C ALA A 36 9.53 -12.48 4.14
N ARG A 37 8.53 -11.68 3.72
CA ARG A 37 8.11 -11.55 2.32
C ARG A 37 8.48 -10.18 1.72
N ILE A 38 9.22 -9.35 2.44
CA ILE A 38 9.63 -8.03 2.00
C ILE A 38 11.11 -8.07 1.61
N GLU A 39 11.39 -7.97 0.32
CA GLU A 39 12.74 -7.88 -0.22
C GLU A 39 13.17 -6.43 -0.37
N HIS A 40 14.40 -6.12 0.03
CA HIS A 40 14.94 -4.75 0.01
C HIS A 40 15.90 -4.52 -1.16
N GLU A 41 16.37 -5.60 -1.78
CA GLU A 41 17.23 -5.57 -2.95
C GLU A 41 16.37 -5.87 -4.19
N VAL A 42 16.22 -4.88 -5.07
CA VAL A 42 15.42 -5.00 -6.30
C VAL A 42 15.76 -6.25 -7.13
N PRO A 43 17.04 -6.62 -7.31
CA PRO A 43 17.39 -7.84 -8.04
C PRO A 43 17.02 -9.14 -7.33
N LEU A 44 16.74 -9.12 -6.02
CA LEU A 44 16.35 -10.29 -5.25
C LEU A 44 14.83 -10.45 -5.10
N CYS A 45 14.05 -9.41 -5.46
CA CYS A 45 12.60 -9.48 -5.43
C CYS A 45 12.07 -10.68 -6.24
N ALA A 46 11.15 -11.43 -5.64
CA ALA A 46 10.58 -12.65 -6.23
C ALA A 46 9.81 -12.34 -7.52
N VAL A 47 9.89 -13.21 -8.52
CA VAL A 47 9.18 -12.99 -9.80
C VAL A 47 7.67 -13.11 -9.60
N GLN A 48 6.93 -12.09 -10.03
CA GLN A 48 5.46 -12.09 -10.02
C GLN A 48 4.91 -11.62 -11.37
N PRO A 49 3.71 -12.04 -11.79
CA PRO A 49 3.16 -11.61 -13.07
C PRO A 49 2.87 -10.09 -13.07
N VAL A 50 2.30 -9.58 -11.98
CA VAL A 50 1.87 -8.18 -11.88
C VAL A 50 2.56 -7.49 -10.69
N GLY A 51 3.13 -6.32 -10.93
CA GLY A 51 3.59 -5.39 -9.90
C GLY A 51 2.52 -4.34 -9.60
N LEU A 52 1.96 -4.34 -8.40
CA LEU A 52 1.06 -3.28 -7.92
C LEU A 52 1.90 -2.12 -7.38
N VAL A 53 1.89 -1.00 -8.12
CA VAL A 53 2.56 0.24 -7.75
C VAL A 53 1.55 1.14 -7.04
N PHE A 54 1.78 1.38 -5.75
CA PHE A 54 0.90 2.25 -4.97
C PHE A 54 1.14 3.73 -5.34
N GLY A 55 0.06 4.48 -5.46
CA GLY A 55 0.06 5.92 -5.69
C GLY A 55 0.58 6.72 -4.49
N THR A 56 1.22 7.85 -4.79
CA THR A 56 1.59 8.89 -3.83
C THR A 56 1.82 10.20 -4.58
N ALA A 57 1.86 11.32 -3.88
CA ALA A 57 2.03 12.63 -4.48
C ALA A 57 3.35 12.76 -5.22
N GLN A 58 3.30 13.21 -6.47
CA GLN A 58 4.51 13.52 -7.24
C GLN A 58 5.31 14.69 -6.61
N TRP A 59 4.61 15.63 -5.99
CA TRP A 59 5.18 16.85 -5.42
C TRP A 59 4.87 16.97 -3.93
N LEU A 60 5.82 17.47 -3.15
CA LEU A 60 5.61 17.77 -1.74
C LEU A 60 4.76 19.05 -1.60
N ARG A 61 4.00 19.15 -0.51
CA ARG A 61 3.18 20.34 -0.21
C ARG A 61 3.98 21.63 -0.09
N GLN A 62 5.24 21.54 0.32
CA GLN A 62 6.14 22.69 0.46
C GLN A 62 6.91 23.00 -0.83
N GLY A 63 6.58 22.32 -1.94
CA GLY A 63 7.34 22.36 -3.19
C GLY A 63 8.45 21.30 -3.25
N GLY A 64 8.93 21.03 -4.45
CA GLY A 64 9.94 20.01 -4.72
C GLY A 64 9.36 18.62 -5.00
N SER A 65 10.16 17.79 -5.67
CA SER A 65 9.80 16.41 -6.00
C SER A 65 9.66 15.57 -4.74
N ASN A 66 8.65 14.71 -4.68
CA ASN A 66 8.52 13.74 -3.61
C ASN A 66 9.48 12.55 -3.86
N PRO A 67 10.49 12.31 -2.99
CA PRO A 67 11.41 11.19 -3.18
C PRO A 67 10.70 9.83 -3.12
N TYR A 68 9.62 9.69 -2.34
CA TYR A 68 8.84 8.45 -2.29
C TYR A 68 8.15 8.12 -3.60
N TYR A 69 7.72 9.15 -4.33
CA TYR A 69 7.17 8.98 -5.67
C TYR A 69 8.25 8.53 -6.65
N GLN A 70 9.41 9.22 -6.63
CA GLN A 70 10.51 8.90 -7.55
C GLN A 70 11.03 7.49 -7.34
N ALA A 71 11.27 7.10 -6.08
CA ALA A 71 11.73 5.75 -5.75
C ALA A 71 10.75 4.67 -6.23
N ARG A 72 9.43 4.88 -6.07
CA ARG A 72 8.42 3.93 -6.58
C ARG A 72 8.46 3.80 -8.09
N VAL A 73 8.52 4.91 -8.82
CA VAL A 73 8.61 4.91 -10.28
C VAL A 73 9.92 4.27 -10.76
N GLU A 74 11.04 4.59 -10.11
CA GLU A 74 12.38 4.07 -10.41
C GLU A 74 12.45 2.56 -10.27
N THR A 75 12.10 2.08 -9.08
CA THR A 75 12.09 0.65 -8.79
C THR A 75 11.11 -0.09 -9.69
N SER A 76 9.95 0.47 -10.01
CA SER A 76 8.98 -0.18 -10.91
C SER A 76 9.51 -0.35 -12.33
N ALA A 77 10.17 0.68 -12.89
CA ALA A 77 10.81 0.57 -14.20
C ALA A 77 11.95 -0.46 -14.19
N GLU A 78 12.73 -0.50 -13.10
CA GLU A 78 13.81 -1.46 -12.95
C GLU A 78 13.30 -2.91 -12.84
N LEU A 79 12.24 -3.15 -12.07
CA LEU A 79 11.63 -4.47 -11.91
C LEU A 79 11.11 -5.03 -13.23
N LEU A 80 10.48 -4.19 -14.07
CA LEU A 80 10.09 -4.58 -15.43
C LEU A 80 11.31 -4.92 -16.28
N ARG A 81 12.35 -4.07 -16.28
CA ARG A 81 13.59 -4.29 -17.05
C ARG A 81 14.29 -5.59 -16.64
N LEU A 82 14.27 -5.92 -15.35
CA LEU A 82 14.85 -7.15 -14.80
C LEU A 82 13.92 -8.36 -14.93
N HIS A 83 12.75 -8.22 -15.56
CA HIS A 83 11.73 -9.26 -15.70
C HIS A 83 11.29 -9.87 -14.35
N ARG A 84 11.36 -9.07 -13.28
CA ARG A 84 10.83 -9.43 -11.95
C ARG A 84 9.33 -9.26 -11.89
N VAL A 85 8.79 -8.38 -12.73
CA VAL A 85 7.36 -8.29 -13.05
C VAL A 85 7.19 -8.27 -14.56
N GLN A 86 6.05 -8.76 -15.05
CA GLN A 86 5.71 -8.73 -16.48
C GLN A 86 4.86 -7.50 -16.82
N HIS A 87 4.02 -7.07 -15.87
CA HIS A 87 3.11 -5.94 -16.04
C HIS A 87 3.04 -5.09 -14.77
N LEU A 88 2.80 -3.79 -14.92
CA LEU A 88 2.57 -2.88 -13.80
C LEU A 88 1.10 -2.46 -13.71
N LEU A 89 0.52 -2.61 -12.52
CA LEU A 89 -0.76 -2.02 -12.16
C LEU A 89 -0.51 -0.74 -11.36
N LEU A 90 -0.79 0.43 -11.96
CA LEU A 90 -0.54 1.74 -11.37
C LEU A 90 -1.82 2.23 -10.67
N SER A 91 -1.93 1.99 -9.36
CA SER A 91 -3.15 2.27 -8.58
C SER A 91 -2.99 3.47 -7.67
N GLY A 92 -3.89 4.45 -7.78
CA GLY A 92 -3.84 5.64 -6.94
C GLY A 92 -5.08 6.51 -7.04
N ASP A 93 -5.06 7.64 -6.33
CA ASP A 93 -6.19 8.56 -6.22
C ASP A 93 -6.35 9.42 -7.50
N ASN A 94 -7.60 9.61 -7.93
CA ASN A 94 -8.03 10.47 -9.03
C ASN A 94 -9.24 11.35 -8.65
N ARG A 95 -9.52 11.56 -7.36
CA ARG A 95 -10.70 12.31 -6.87
C ARG A 95 -10.70 13.79 -7.23
N THR A 96 -9.55 14.37 -7.57
CA THR A 96 -9.50 15.78 -7.97
C THR A 96 -9.04 15.92 -9.41
N ARG A 97 -9.69 16.81 -10.17
CA ARG A 97 -9.38 17.08 -11.59
C ARG A 97 -7.93 17.54 -11.82
N TYR A 98 -7.26 18.00 -10.76
CA TYR A 98 -5.89 18.51 -10.79
C TYR A 98 -4.86 17.51 -10.26
N TYR A 99 -5.28 16.31 -9.86
CA TYR A 99 -4.40 15.32 -9.24
C TYR A 99 -4.87 13.90 -9.59
N ASN A 100 -4.13 13.28 -10.51
CA ASN A 100 -4.35 11.91 -10.97
C ASN A 100 -3.03 11.16 -10.82
N GLU A 101 -2.89 10.43 -9.70
CA GLU A 101 -1.65 9.72 -9.38
C GLU A 101 -1.30 8.65 -10.43
N PRO A 102 -2.26 7.83 -10.95
CA PRO A 102 -1.97 6.89 -12.02
C PRO A 102 -1.41 7.54 -13.29
N ILE A 103 -1.98 8.66 -13.77
CA ILE A 103 -1.47 9.37 -14.95
C ILE A 103 -0.07 9.93 -14.70
N SER A 104 0.18 10.48 -13.51
CA SER A 104 1.53 10.93 -13.15
C SER A 104 2.53 9.78 -13.26
N MET A 105 2.25 8.64 -12.59
CA MET A 105 3.13 7.47 -12.61
C MET A 105 3.36 6.97 -14.04
N TRP A 106 2.28 6.85 -14.82
CA TRP A 106 2.33 6.46 -16.23
C TRP A 106 3.25 7.37 -17.06
N ARG A 107 3.10 8.69 -16.94
CA ARG A 107 3.98 9.66 -17.64
C ARG A 107 5.43 9.51 -17.22
N SER A 108 5.69 9.33 -15.93
CA SER A 108 7.05 9.17 -15.42
C SER A 108 7.70 7.85 -15.86
N LEU A 109 6.93 6.75 -15.95
CA LEU A 109 7.39 5.47 -16.46
C LEU A 109 7.60 5.51 -17.98
N ARG A 110 6.74 6.20 -18.72
CA ARG A 110 6.93 6.46 -20.16
C ARG A 110 8.21 7.22 -20.46
N HIS A 111 8.51 8.23 -19.66
CA HIS A 111 9.78 8.97 -19.77
C HIS A 111 11.02 8.08 -19.51
N ARG A 112 10.82 6.93 -18.87
CA ARG A 112 11.84 5.91 -18.60
C ARG A 112 11.80 4.74 -19.59
N ASN A 113 11.15 4.92 -20.74
CA ASN A 113 11.02 3.92 -21.81
C ASN A 113 10.25 2.66 -21.40
N VAL A 114 9.29 2.77 -20.48
CA VAL A 114 8.32 1.70 -20.23
C VAL A 114 7.18 1.80 -21.25
N ASP A 115 6.92 0.70 -21.95
CA ASP A 115 5.86 0.62 -22.95
C ASP A 115 4.46 0.60 -22.33
N ASP A 116 3.51 1.27 -23.00
CA ASP A 116 2.10 1.34 -22.57
C ASP A 116 1.47 -0.05 -22.45
N ALA A 117 1.90 -1.00 -23.27
CA ALA A 117 1.42 -2.38 -23.25
C ALA A 117 1.74 -3.12 -21.93
N ASN A 118 2.73 -2.65 -21.16
CA ASN A 118 3.17 -3.25 -19.91
C ASN A 118 2.60 -2.53 -18.67
N MET A 119 1.63 -1.62 -18.85
CA MET A 119 1.04 -0.81 -17.79
C MET A 119 -0.49 -0.78 -17.86
N THR A 120 -1.14 -0.92 -16.71
CA THR A 120 -2.58 -0.69 -16.53
C THR A 120 -2.80 0.38 -15.47
N LEU A 121 -3.74 1.31 -15.71
CA LEU A 121 -4.04 2.40 -14.79
C LEU A 121 -5.28 2.09 -13.96
N ASP A 122 -5.15 2.18 -12.64
CA ASP A 122 -6.26 2.07 -11.71
C ASP A 122 -6.53 3.41 -11.00
N TYR A 123 -7.62 4.05 -11.42
CA TYR A 123 -8.03 5.40 -10.96
C TYR A 123 -8.83 5.41 -9.66
N ALA A 124 -9.11 4.25 -9.08
CA ALA A 124 -9.92 4.13 -7.86
C ALA A 124 -9.14 3.49 -6.70
N GLY A 125 -7.82 3.62 -6.71
CA GLY A 125 -6.92 3.28 -5.60
C GLY A 125 -6.93 4.31 -4.48
N PHE A 126 -8.10 4.59 -3.90
CA PHE A 126 -8.28 5.66 -2.90
C PHE A 126 -7.68 5.36 -1.52
N SER A 127 -7.37 4.10 -1.27
CA SER A 127 -6.66 3.62 -0.09
C SER A 127 -5.92 2.34 -0.47
N THR A 128 -4.99 1.90 0.37
CA THR A 128 -4.30 0.61 0.16
C THR A 128 -5.29 -0.55 0.08
N PHE A 129 -6.39 -0.50 0.86
CA PHE A 129 -7.43 -1.51 0.77
C PHE A 129 -8.10 -1.50 -0.61
N ASP A 130 -8.49 -0.31 -1.10
CA ASP A 130 -9.09 -0.17 -2.42
C ASP A 130 -8.16 -0.67 -3.51
N SER A 131 -6.88 -0.28 -3.49
CA SER A 131 -5.87 -0.74 -4.46
C SER A 131 -5.72 -2.26 -4.49
N VAL A 132 -5.64 -2.91 -3.32
CA VAL A 132 -5.40 -4.36 -3.26
C VAL A 132 -6.67 -5.14 -3.62
N VAL A 133 -7.85 -4.71 -3.16
CA VAL A 133 -9.13 -5.34 -3.55
C VAL A 133 -9.33 -5.24 -5.05
N ARG A 134 -9.14 -4.05 -5.62
CA ARG A 134 -9.33 -3.83 -7.06
C ARG A 134 -8.32 -4.60 -7.89
N ALA A 135 -7.07 -4.74 -7.44
CA ALA A 135 -6.08 -5.58 -8.13
C ALA A 135 -6.62 -7.00 -8.39
N LYS A 136 -7.32 -7.59 -7.42
CA LYS A 136 -7.97 -8.90 -7.59
C LYS A 136 -9.27 -8.81 -8.36
N GLU A 137 -10.24 -8.07 -7.83
CA GLU A 137 -11.64 -8.11 -8.26
C GLU A 137 -11.90 -7.41 -9.60
N VAL A 138 -11.07 -6.42 -9.97
CA VAL A 138 -11.18 -5.69 -11.23
C VAL A 138 -10.18 -6.22 -12.23
N PHE A 139 -8.92 -6.35 -11.82
CA PHE A 139 -7.82 -6.62 -12.73
C PHE A 139 -7.42 -8.10 -12.81
N GLY A 140 -8.06 -8.98 -12.03
CA GLY A 140 -7.82 -10.42 -12.06
C GLY A 140 -6.43 -10.82 -11.59
N ALA A 141 -5.78 -10.01 -10.77
CA ALA A 141 -4.40 -10.23 -10.33
C ALA A 141 -4.36 -10.94 -8.97
N ASP A 142 -4.39 -12.28 -9.00
CA ASP A 142 -4.29 -13.13 -7.80
C ASP A 142 -2.85 -13.31 -7.27
N ARG A 143 -1.86 -12.92 -8.08
CA ARG A 143 -0.43 -12.98 -7.76
C ARG A 143 0.23 -11.62 -7.96
N LEU A 144 0.73 -11.03 -6.88
CA LEU A 144 1.20 -9.63 -6.87
C LEU A 144 2.59 -9.46 -6.27
N MET A 145 3.40 -8.62 -6.90
CA MET A 145 4.47 -7.91 -6.22
C MET A 145 3.96 -6.53 -5.78
N LEU A 146 3.94 -6.29 -4.48
CA LEU A 146 3.56 -5.00 -3.90
C LEU A 146 4.79 -4.08 -3.87
N ILE A 147 4.74 -2.95 -4.57
CA ILE A 147 5.89 -2.04 -4.75
C ILE A 147 5.62 -0.74 -4.00
N SER A 148 6.35 -0.52 -2.89
CA SER A 148 6.19 0.65 -2.01
C SER A 148 7.36 0.74 -1.02
N GLN A 149 7.37 1.77 -0.17
CA GLN A 149 8.28 1.87 0.97
C GLN A 149 8.09 0.72 1.97
N ASP A 150 9.19 0.32 2.62
CA ASP A 150 9.27 -0.74 3.63
C ASP A 150 8.22 -0.62 4.74
N TRP A 151 7.99 0.59 5.24
CA TRP A 151 7.06 0.86 6.34
C TRP A 151 5.60 0.70 5.93
N HIS A 152 5.27 0.79 4.64
CA HIS A 152 3.93 0.64 4.09
C HIS A 152 3.59 -0.82 3.75
N LEU A 153 4.57 -1.58 3.25
CA LEU A 153 4.38 -2.94 2.75
C LEU A 153 3.71 -3.92 3.74
N PRO A 154 3.99 -3.89 5.06
CA PRO A 154 3.32 -4.77 6.02
C PRO A 154 1.80 -4.65 5.98
N ARG A 155 1.27 -3.42 5.85
CA ARG A 155 -0.18 -3.22 5.77
C ARG A 155 -0.75 -3.78 4.48
N ALA A 156 -0.08 -3.53 3.36
CA ALA A 156 -0.53 -3.98 2.05
C ALA A 156 -0.51 -5.51 1.92
N LEU A 157 0.56 -6.15 2.39
CA LEU A 157 0.69 -7.62 2.44
C LEU A 157 -0.38 -8.24 3.33
N PHE A 158 -0.66 -7.63 4.48
CA PHE A 158 -1.69 -8.13 5.39
C PHE A 158 -3.10 -8.07 4.79
N ILE A 159 -3.42 -7.01 4.03
CA ILE A 159 -4.67 -6.91 3.28
C ILE A 159 -4.71 -7.99 2.19
N ALA A 160 -3.61 -8.17 1.45
CA ALA A 160 -3.53 -9.18 0.39
C ALA A 160 -3.75 -10.60 0.94
N ASP A 161 -3.17 -10.93 2.10
CA ASP A 161 -3.41 -12.20 2.80
C ASP A 161 -4.89 -12.42 3.12
N ALA A 162 -5.56 -11.39 3.67
CA ALA A 162 -6.97 -11.47 4.04
C ALA A 162 -7.88 -11.66 2.82
N LEU A 163 -7.45 -11.21 1.65
CA LEU A 163 -8.15 -11.38 0.37
C LEU A 163 -7.73 -12.65 -0.39
N GLY A 164 -6.81 -13.45 0.17
CA GLY A 164 -6.31 -14.68 -0.45
C GLY A 164 -5.47 -14.44 -1.72
N ILE A 165 -4.78 -13.29 -1.79
CA ILE A 165 -3.88 -12.93 -2.90
C ILE A 165 -2.46 -13.39 -2.53
N GLU A 166 -1.84 -14.19 -3.39
CA GLU A 166 -0.44 -14.56 -3.22
C GLU A 166 0.42 -13.32 -3.50
N SER A 167 1.13 -12.84 -2.49
CA SER A 167 1.85 -11.57 -2.61
C SER A 167 3.21 -11.55 -1.92
N THR A 168 4.14 -10.85 -2.57
CA THR A 168 5.45 -10.47 -2.04
C THR A 168 5.60 -8.96 -2.06
N GLY A 169 6.43 -8.41 -1.17
CA GLY A 169 6.77 -6.99 -1.13
C GLY A 169 8.15 -6.74 -1.72
N CYS A 170 8.28 -5.69 -2.53
CA CYS A 170 9.57 -5.17 -2.97
C CYS A 170 9.70 -3.73 -2.44
N ALA A 171 10.55 -3.57 -1.43
CA ALA A 171 10.79 -2.29 -0.78
C ALA A 171 11.62 -1.40 -1.71
N VAL A 172 11.13 -0.18 -1.92
CA VAL A 172 11.84 0.83 -2.70
C VAL A 172 12.85 1.57 -1.81
N PRO A 173 13.95 2.10 -2.35
CA PRO A 173 14.87 2.94 -1.59
C PRO A 173 14.14 4.08 -0.89
N ASP A 174 14.47 4.30 0.38
CA ASP A 174 13.85 5.32 1.24
C ASP A 174 14.97 6.15 1.91
N ASP A 175 15.26 7.32 1.32
CA ASP A 175 16.20 8.30 1.88
C ASP A 175 15.56 9.18 2.98
N GLY A 176 14.31 8.89 3.34
CA GLY A 176 13.52 9.64 4.30
C GLY A 176 13.07 11.02 3.79
N ILE A 177 12.04 11.58 4.44
CA ILE A 177 11.67 12.99 4.26
C ILE A 177 11.50 13.70 5.60
N LYS A 178 11.63 15.03 5.58
CA LYS A 178 11.32 15.85 6.76
C LYS A 178 9.90 15.55 7.26
N GLY A 179 9.80 15.14 8.53
CA GLY A 179 8.51 14.80 9.16
C GLY A 179 8.06 13.35 8.97
N GLU A 180 8.93 12.45 8.49
CA GLU A 180 8.64 11.03 8.32
C GLU A 180 8.07 10.36 9.58
N TRP A 181 8.48 10.77 10.79
CA TRP A 181 7.94 10.22 12.03
C TRP A 181 6.41 10.33 12.12
N ARG A 182 5.81 11.41 11.58
CA ARG A 182 4.35 11.58 11.53
C ARG A 182 3.70 10.58 10.58
N LEU A 183 4.37 10.30 9.45
CA LEU A 183 3.92 9.31 8.48
C LEU A 183 4.01 7.91 9.07
N ARG A 184 5.13 7.57 9.74
CA ARG A 184 5.32 6.30 10.44
C ARG A 184 4.29 6.09 11.55
N LEU A 185 3.98 7.13 12.34
CA LEU A 185 2.94 7.06 13.37
C LEU A 185 1.55 6.86 12.74
N ARG A 186 1.22 7.61 11.68
CA ARG A 186 -0.04 7.43 10.95
C ARG A 186 -0.15 6.01 10.41
N GLU A 187 0.92 5.47 9.85
CA GLU A 187 0.97 4.11 9.33
C GLU A 187 0.82 3.05 10.42
N TRP A 188 1.41 3.28 11.60
CA TRP A 188 1.24 2.39 12.76
C TRP A 188 -0.22 2.34 13.24
N LEU A 189 -0.91 3.49 13.27
CA LEU A 189 -2.34 3.54 13.57
C LEU A 189 -3.18 2.91 12.44
N ALA A 190 -2.85 3.18 11.18
CA ALA A 190 -3.56 2.64 10.02
C ALA A 190 -3.47 1.10 9.94
N ARG A 191 -2.31 0.51 10.30
CA ARG A 191 -2.16 -0.95 10.40
C ARG A 191 -3.10 -1.56 11.42
N ALA A 192 -3.21 -0.96 12.61
CA ALA A 192 -4.16 -1.43 13.62
C ALA A 192 -5.61 -1.24 13.18
N ALA A 193 -5.95 -0.10 12.55
CA ALA A 193 -7.29 0.14 12.01
C ALA A 193 -7.67 -0.88 10.93
N THR A 194 -6.71 -1.25 10.06
CA THR A 194 -6.90 -2.25 9.00
C THR A 194 -7.34 -3.61 9.55
N PHE A 195 -6.83 -4.01 10.72
CA PHE A 195 -7.30 -5.23 11.37
C PHE A 195 -8.81 -5.16 11.68
N GLY A 196 -9.29 -4.04 12.23
CA GLY A 196 -10.71 -3.87 12.46
C GLY A 196 -11.53 -3.80 11.17
N ASP A 197 -11.02 -3.10 10.15
CA ASP A 197 -11.68 -3.00 8.84
C ASP A 197 -11.91 -4.39 8.23
N LEU A 198 -10.92 -5.28 8.34
CA LEU A 198 -10.98 -6.62 7.75
C LEU A 198 -11.81 -7.61 8.57
N TYR A 199 -11.67 -7.61 9.90
CA TYR A 199 -12.23 -8.68 10.74
C TYR A 199 -13.44 -8.28 11.57
N LEU A 200 -13.70 -6.98 11.76
CA LEU A 200 -14.80 -6.48 12.60
C LEU A 200 -15.87 -5.75 11.80
N TRP A 201 -15.46 -4.88 10.87
CA TRP A 201 -16.39 -3.99 10.17
C TRP A 201 -16.76 -4.45 8.75
N GLY A 202 -16.04 -5.40 8.17
CA GLY A 202 -16.32 -5.90 6.82
C GLY A 202 -16.22 -4.78 5.78
N ARG A 203 -15.08 -4.08 5.75
CA ARG A 203 -14.87 -2.94 4.85
C ARG A 203 -15.09 -3.32 3.39
N GLU A 204 -15.86 -2.49 2.68
CA GLU A 204 -16.07 -2.58 1.24
C GLU A 204 -15.23 -1.53 0.49
N PRO A 205 -14.82 -1.80 -0.77
CA PRO A 205 -14.08 -0.82 -1.57
C PRO A 205 -14.98 0.38 -1.88
N TYR A 206 -14.41 1.58 -1.90
CA TYR A 206 -15.17 2.80 -2.18
C TYR A 206 -15.78 2.78 -3.60
N PHE A 207 -15.05 2.22 -4.56
CA PHE A 207 -15.53 1.99 -5.91
C PHE A 207 -14.87 0.74 -6.49
N LEU A 208 -15.67 -0.26 -6.85
CA LEU A 208 -15.18 -1.49 -7.48
C LEU A 208 -15.16 -1.42 -9.01
N GLY A 209 -16.22 -0.92 -9.65
CA GLY A 209 -16.26 -0.88 -11.12
C GLY A 209 -16.35 -2.28 -11.77
N PRO A 210 -16.31 -2.34 -13.11
CA PRO A 210 -16.45 -3.59 -13.86
C PRO A 210 -15.15 -4.40 -13.89
N PHE A 211 -15.23 -5.69 -14.20
CA PHE A 211 -14.07 -6.57 -14.39
C PHE A 211 -13.33 -6.25 -15.71
N GLU A 212 -12.04 -5.93 -15.59
CA GLU A 212 -11.14 -5.50 -16.66
C GLU A 212 -9.77 -6.19 -16.48
N PRO A 213 -9.65 -7.50 -16.82
CA PRO A 213 -8.47 -8.28 -16.48
C PRO A 213 -7.23 -7.81 -17.22
N ILE A 214 -6.10 -7.79 -16.52
CA ILE A 214 -4.79 -7.55 -17.13
C ILE A 214 -4.47 -8.70 -18.09
N ARG A 215 -4.20 -8.37 -19.35
CA ARG A 215 -3.73 -9.33 -20.35
C ARG A 215 -2.22 -9.26 -20.41
N LEU A 216 -1.56 -10.27 -19.87
CA LEU A 216 -0.11 -10.40 -19.95
C LEU A 216 0.26 -10.71 -21.40
N SER A 217 1.22 -9.96 -21.94
CA SER A 217 1.86 -10.26 -23.22
C SER A 217 2.67 -11.55 -23.07
N SER A 218 2.26 -12.59 -23.80
CA SER A 218 2.97 -13.87 -23.91
C SER A 218 4.22 -13.77 -24.75
#